data_AF-A0A963BIS5-F1
#
_entry.id   AF-A0A963BIS5-F1
#
_cell.length_a   1.000
_cell.length_b   1.000
_cell.length_c   1.000
_cell.angle_alpha   90.00
_cell.angle_beta   90.00
_cell.angle_gamma   90.00
#
_symmetry.space_group_name_H-M   'P 1'
#
loop_
_entity.id
_entity.type
_entity.pdbx_description
1 polymer ?
#
loop_
_entity_poly.entity_id
_entity_poly.type
_entity_poly.pdbx_seq_one_letter_code
_entity_poly.pdbx_strand_id
1 'polypeptide(L)'
;MSAKTPTSSADQSVEQELYKKRQKIYAREVHGIFARMRLLGVLALLGLYYGVPWLQWNDRQAILFDLPERKFYILGWTFWPQDFFYLALLLMIAAYALFFFTAVAGRLWCGYACP
;
A
#
# COMPACT_ATOMS: atom_id res chain seq x y z
N MET A 1 55.76 21.28 40.99
CA MET A 1 55.05 21.72 39.77
C MET A 1 54.02 20.67 39.39
N SER A 2 52.74 20.97 39.56
CA SER A 2 51.63 20.68 38.62
C SER A 2 50.33 20.80 39.42
N ALA A 3 49.80 22.03 39.45
CA ALA A 3 48.56 22.35 40.13
C ALA A 3 47.39 21.74 39.35
N LYS A 4 46.54 20.97 40.05
CA LYS A 4 45.26 20.47 39.53
C LYS A 4 44.38 21.66 39.14
N THR A 5 44.17 21.85 37.85
CA THR A 5 43.19 22.81 37.32
C THR A 5 41.77 22.36 37.72
N PRO A 6 40.94 23.25 38.27
CA PRO A 6 39.55 22.92 38.59
C PRO A 6 38.74 22.92 37.29
N THR A 7 38.44 21.74 36.75
CA THR A 7 37.51 21.61 35.62
C THR A 7 36.12 22.07 36.08
N SER A 8 35.69 23.18 35.49
CA SER A 8 34.42 23.86 35.74
C SER A 8 33.23 22.94 35.43
N SER A 9 32.26 22.92 36.35
CA SER A 9 31.00 22.16 36.29
C SER A 9 30.15 22.40 35.03
N ALA A 10 30.44 23.44 34.25
CA ALA A 10 29.79 23.72 32.97
C ALA A 10 30.14 22.69 31.88
N ASP A 11 31.32 22.08 31.92
CA ASP A 11 31.75 21.09 30.92
C ASP A 11 31.00 19.75 31.10
N GLN A 12 30.72 19.40 32.36
CA GLN A 12 29.96 18.19 32.71
C GLN A 12 28.50 18.28 32.25
N SER A 13 27.86 19.45 32.30
CA SER A 13 26.49 19.62 31.80
C SER A 13 26.36 19.43 30.29
N VAL A 14 27.40 19.79 29.52
CA VAL A 14 27.41 19.63 28.06
C VAL A 14 27.62 18.16 27.67
N GLU A 15 28.49 17.44 28.38
CA GLU A 15 28.64 15.99 28.19
C GLU A 15 27.34 15.21 28.52
N GLN A 16 26.58 15.65 29.53
CA GLN A 16 25.30 15.01 29.90
C GLN A 16 24.19 15.23 28.85
N GLU A 17 24.14 16.38 28.17
CA GLU A 17 23.20 16.60 27.06
C GLU A 17 23.53 15.76 25.83
N LEU A 18 24.81 15.56 25.52
CA LEU A 18 25.27 14.68 24.43
C LEU A 18 25.03 13.20 24.73
N TYR A 19 25.06 12.80 26.01
CA TYR A 19 24.76 11.43 26.46
C TYR A 19 23.27 11.19 26.78
N LYS A 20 22.37 12.07 26.33
CA LYS A 20 20.93 11.92 26.57
C LYS A 20 20.43 10.65 25.88
N LYS A 21 20.20 9.61 26.69
CA LYS A 21 19.69 8.29 26.29
C LYS A 21 18.47 8.47 25.38
N ARG A 22 18.57 7.99 24.13
CA ARG A 22 17.51 8.05 23.12
C ARG A 22 16.19 7.60 23.73
N GLN A 23 15.21 8.51 23.78
CA GLN A 23 13.87 8.15 24.25
C GLN A 23 13.27 7.11 23.29
N LYS A 24 12.82 5.98 23.84
CA LYS A 24 12.09 4.97 23.08
C LYS A 24 10.75 5.57 22.65
N ILE A 25 10.61 5.79 21.36
CA ILE A 25 9.35 6.22 20.74
C ILE A 25 8.50 4.96 20.62
N TYR A 26 7.36 4.95 21.31
CA TYR A 26 6.34 3.91 21.17
C TYR A 26 5.31 4.36 20.14
N ALA A 27 4.82 3.42 19.33
CA ALA A 27 3.74 3.70 18.40
C ALA A 27 2.50 4.11 19.20
N ARG A 28 2.02 5.34 18.98
CA ARG A 28 0.79 5.84 19.60
C ARG A 28 -0.41 5.28 18.83
N GLU A 29 -1.36 4.69 19.54
CA GLU A 29 -2.63 4.31 18.94
C GLU A 29 -3.35 5.57 18.46
N VAL A 30 -3.57 5.65 17.15
CA VAL A 30 -4.27 6.76 16.50
C VAL A 30 -5.73 6.38 16.38
N HIS A 31 -6.61 7.12 17.06
CA HIS A 31 -8.06 6.99 16.97
C HIS A 31 -8.64 8.20 16.24
N GLY A 32 -9.50 7.97 15.24
CA GLY A 32 -10.14 9.03 14.47
C GLY A 32 -10.57 8.61 13.06
N ILE A 33 -11.02 9.58 12.27
CA ILE A 33 -11.51 9.38 10.90
C ILE A 33 -10.39 8.86 9.99
N PHE A 34 -9.18 9.41 10.11
CA PHE A 34 -8.01 8.98 9.33
C PHE A 34 -7.62 7.51 9.58
N ALA A 35 -7.73 7.03 10.83
CA ALA A 35 -7.49 5.62 11.14
C ALA A 35 -8.55 4.68 10.53
N ARG A 36 -9.83 5.11 10.52
CA ARG A 36 -10.91 4.36 9.86
C ARG A 36 -10.75 4.31 8.34
N MET A 37 -10.30 5.40 7.70
CA MET A 37 -10.02 5.42 6.26
C MET A 37 -8.86 4.50 5.88
N ARG A 38 -7.82 4.38 6.71
CA ARG A 38 -6.75 3.37 6.53
C ARG A 38 -7.31 1.96 6.57
N LEU A 39 -8.12 1.65 7.59
CA LEU A 39 -8.72 0.32 7.74
C LEU A 39 -9.65 -0.02 6.56
N LEU A 40 -10.44 0.95 6.09
CA LEU A 40 -11.27 0.80 4.89
C LEU A 40 -10.43 0.50 3.65
N GLY A 41 -9.32 1.23 3.44
CA GLY A 41 -8.39 0.97 2.35
C GLY A 41 -7.83 -0.45 2.39
N VAL A 42 -7.33 -0.88 3.55
CA VAL A 42 -6.81 -2.25 3.75
C VAL A 42 -7.89 -3.30 3.49
N LEU A 43 -9.07 -3.15 4.08
CA LEU A 43 -10.17 -4.10 3.89
C LEU A 43 -10.65 -4.14 2.43
N ALA A 44 -10.69 -3.00 1.74
CA ALA A 44 -11.09 -2.93 0.34
C ALA A 44 -10.08 -3.63 -0.58
N LEU A 45 -8.77 -3.33 -0.45
CA LEU A 45 -7.74 -3.98 -1.27
C LEU A 45 -7.64 -5.47 -0.98
N LEU A 46 -7.69 -5.85 0.30
CA LEU A 46 -7.63 -7.26 0.71
C LEU A 46 -8.87 -8.02 0.23
N GLY A 47 -10.05 -7.42 0.40
CA GLY A 47 -11.31 -7.97 -0.08
C GLY A 47 -11.34 -8.14 -1.59
N LEU A 48 -10.80 -7.17 -2.35
CA LEU A 48 -10.66 -7.31 -3.80
C LEU A 48 -9.68 -8.43 -4.17
N TYR A 49 -8.50 -8.47 -3.54
CA TYR A 49 -7.45 -9.44 -3.83
C TYR A 49 -7.90 -10.89 -3.58
N TYR A 50 -8.58 -11.15 -2.46
CA TYR A 50 -9.09 -12.50 -2.15
C TYR A 50 -10.45 -12.78 -2.80
N GLY A 51 -11.28 -11.75 -3.00
CA GLY A 51 -12.62 -11.90 -3.57
C GLY A 51 -12.60 -12.22 -5.06
N VAL A 52 -11.74 -11.55 -5.84
CA VAL A 52 -11.65 -11.74 -7.30
C VAL A 52 -11.40 -13.19 -7.72
N PRO A 53 -10.42 -13.93 -7.16
CA PRO A 53 -10.20 -15.33 -7.55
C PRO A 53 -11.27 -16.29 -7.02
N TRP A 54 -11.93 -15.97 -5.90
CA TRP A 54 -12.95 -16.84 -5.31
C TRP A 54 -14.31 -16.70 -6.00
N LEU A 55 -14.53 -15.61 -6.72
CA LEU A 55 -15.79 -15.34 -7.39
C LEU A 55 -15.99 -16.37 -8.53
N GLN A 56 -17.06 -17.15 -8.42
CA GLN A 56 -17.46 -18.16 -9.40
C GLN A 56 -18.58 -17.58 -10.27
N TRP A 57 -18.47 -17.72 -11.59
CA TRP A 57 -19.46 -17.26 -12.57
C TRP A 57 -19.82 -18.42 -13.51
N ASN A 58 -21.09 -18.83 -13.51
CA ASN A 58 -21.61 -19.94 -14.34
C ASN A 58 -20.81 -21.27 -14.20
N ASP A 59 -20.50 -21.67 -12.95
CA ASP A 59 -19.68 -22.85 -12.61
C ASP A 59 -18.21 -22.81 -13.07
N ARG A 60 -17.68 -21.61 -13.36
CA ARG A 60 -16.29 -21.38 -13.76
C ARG A 60 -15.69 -20.22 -12.96
N GLN A 61 -14.37 -20.21 -12.81
CA GLN A 61 -13.68 -19.11 -12.12
C GLN A 61 -13.87 -17.78 -12.88
N ALA A 62 -14.13 -16.69 -12.15
CA ALA A 62 -14.43 -15.39 -12.76
C ALA A 62 -13.32 -14.85 -13.68
N ILE A 63 -12.06 -15.17 -13.40
CA ILE A 63 -10.94 -14.86 -14.31
C ILE A 63 -10.32 -16.18 -14.72
N LEU A 64 -10.68 -16.67 -15.91
CA LEU A 64 -10.18 -17.91 -16.47
C LEU A 64 -9.57 -17.64 -17.86
N PHE A 65 -8.28 -17.97 -18.00
CA PHE A 65 -7.56 -17.89 -19.27
C PHE A 65 -7.53 -19.28 -19.91
N ASP A 66 -8.40 -19.52 -20.89
CA ASP A 66 -8.46 -20.79 -21.63
C ASP A 66 -7.54 -20.71 -22.87
N LEU A 67 -6.31 -21.20 -22.70
CA LEU A 67 -5.30 -21.28 -23.75
C LEU A 67 -5.66 -22.23 -24.90
N PRO A 68 -6.23 -23.44 -24.68
CA PRO A 68 -6.55 -24.35 -25.77
C PRO A 68 -7.66 -23.83 -26.70
N GLU A 69 -8.69 -23.17 -26.16
CA GLU A 69 -9.76 -22.60 -27.00
C GLU A 69 -9.49 -21.13 -27.41
N ARG A 70 -8.39 -20.52 -26.93
CA ARG A 70 -8.06 -19.10 -27.10
C ARG A 70 -9.21 -18.18 -26.66
N LYS A 71 -9.88 -18.56 -25.57
CA LYS A 71 -11.00 -17.82 -24.98
C LYS A 71 -10.55 -17.24 -23.65
N PHE A 72 -10.77 -15.95 -23.45
CA PHE A 72 -10.49 -15.30 -22.18
C PHE A 72 -11.80 -14.94 -21.51
N TYR A 73 -12.01 -15.48 -20.30
CA TYR A 73 -13.20 -15.21 -19.50
C TYR A 73 -12.83 -14.19 -18.41
N ILE A 74 -13.46 -13.01 -18.46
CA ILE A 74 -13.25 -11.94 -17.47
C ILE A 74 -14.61 -11.55 -16.89
N LEU A 75 -14.88 -11.95 -15.65
CA LEU A 75 -16.03 -11.63 -14.80
C LEU A 75 -17.43 -11.93 -15.41
N GLY A 76 -17.49 -12.57 -16.58
CA GLY A 76 -18.72 -12.82 -17.35
C GLY A 76 -18.62 -12.44 -18.84
N TRP A 77 -17.58 -11.69 -19.23
CA TRP A 77 -17.29 -11.35 -20.61
C TRP A 77 -16.39 -12.43 -21.22
N THR A 78 -16.78 -12.95 -22.39
CA THR A 78 -16.01 -13.94 -23.14
C THR A 78 -15.35 -13.26 -24.33
N PHE A 79 -14.03 -13.16 -24.32
CA PHE A 79 -13.27 -12.61 -25.44
C PHE A 79 -12.84 -13.72 -26.38
N TRP A 80 -13.23 -13.61 -27.65
CA TRP A 80 -12.76 -14.45 -28.73
C TRP A 80 -11.50 -13.86 -29.39
N PRO A 81 -10.76 -14.63 -30.20
CA PRO A 81 -9.54 -14.17 -30.86
C PRO A 81 -9.71 -12.88 -31.70
N GLN A 82 -10.91 -12.66 -32.25
CA GLN A 82 -11.26 -11.46 -33.01
C GLN A 82 -11.35 -10.20 -32.12
N ASP A 83 -11.71 -10.38 -30.85
CA ASP A 83 -12.03 -9.31 -29.89
C ASP A 83 -10.82 -8.89 -29.04
N PHE A 84 -9.62 -9.30 -29.43
CA PHE A 84 -8.38 -9.00 -28.69
C PHE A 84 -8.16 -7.49 -28.52
N PHE A 85 -8.63 -6.68 -29.48
CA PHE A 85 -8.58 -5.22 -29.39
C PHE A 85 -9.37 -4.68 -28.18
N TYR A 86 -10.55 -5.24 -27.89
CA TYR A 86 -11.34 -4.85 -26.74
C TYR A 86 -10.66 -5.21 -25.42
N LEU A 87 -10.00 -6.37 -25.36
CA LEU A 87 -9.23 -6.80 -24.20
C LEU A 87 -8.04 -5.85 -23.95
N ALA A 88 -7.29 -5.49 -24.99
CA ALA A 88 -6.18 -4.54 -24.87
C ALA A 88 -6.66 -3.16 -24.40
N LEU A 89 -7.77 -2.67 -24.94
CA LEU A 89 -8.35 -1.38 -24.55
C LEU A 89 -8.83 -1.39 -23.10
N LEU A 90 -9.46 -2.48 -22.64
CA LEU A 90 -9.85 -2.66 -21.24
C LEU A 90 -8.62 -2.63 -20.30
N LEU A 91 -7.55 -3.34 -20.64
CA LEU A 91 -6.31 -3.31 -19.85
C LEU A 91 -5.68 -1.92 -19.84
N MET A 92 -5.76 -1.20 -20.96
CA MET A 92 -5.24 0.16 -21.06
C MET A 92 -6.05 1.14 -20.19
N ILE A 93 -7.38 1.04 -20.19
CA ILE A 93 -8.23 1.82 -19.26
C ILE A 93 -7.91 1.48 -17.81
N ALA A 94 -7.75 0.18 -17.47
CA ALA A 94 -7.42 -0.24 -16.12
C ALA A 94 -6.05 0.31 -15.66
N ALA A 95 -5.05 0.27 -16.54
CA ALA A 95 -3.74 0.86 -16.28
C ALA A 95 -3.86 2.38 -16.07
N TYR A 96 -4.54 3.11 -16.98
CA TYR A 96 -4.73 4.54 -16.84
C TYR A 96 -5.50 4.91 -15.58
N ALA A 97 -6.54 4.16 -15.20
CA ALA A 97 -7.27 4.37 -13.96
C ALA A 97 -6.35 4.21 -12.74
N LEU A 98 -5.52 3.16 -12.72
CA LEU A 98 -4.54 2.94 -11.65
C LEU A 98 -3.49 4.06 -11.58
N PHE A 99 -2.94 4.47 -12.72
CA PHE A 99 -1.97 5.58 -12.79
C PHE A 99 -2.60 6.92 -12.39
N PHE A 100 -3.82 7.19 -12.85
CA PHE A 100 -4.55 8.41 -12.52
C PHE A 100 -4.83 8.48 -11.02
N PHE A 101 -5.30 7.39 -10.42
CA PHE A 101 -5.59 7.33 -8.99
C PHE A 101 -4.32 7.47 -8.16
N THR A 102 -3.22 6.84 -8.56
CA THR A 102 -1.93 6.98 -7.88
C THR A 102 -1.30 8.37 -8.06
N ALA A 103 -1.51 9.06 -9.19
CA ALA A 103 -1.04 10.43 -9.40
C ALA A 103 -1.84 11.47 -8.59
N VAL A 104 -3.18 11.37 -8.59
CA VAL A 104 -4.06 12.32 -7.89
C VAL A 104 -3.98 12.13 -6.37
N ALA A 105 -3.95 10.88 -5.92
CA ALA A 105 -4.03 10.53 -4.50
C ALA A 105 -2.72 9.94 -3.96
N GLY A 106 -1.55 10.19 -4.56
CA GLY A 106 -0.29 9.49 -4.23
C GLY A 106 0.10 9.52 -2.74
N ARG A 107 -0.12 10.64 -2.03
CA ARG A 107 0.09 10.69 -0.57
C ARG A 107 -1.01 10.00 0.24
N LEU A 108 -2.26 10.02 -0.24
CA LEU A 108 -3.33 9.26 0.38
C LEU A 108 -3.14 7.76 0.16
N TRP A 109 -2.66 7.34 -1.01
CA TRP A 109 -2.38 5.96 -1.33
C TRP A 109 -1.18 5.43 -0.51
N CYS A 110 -0.04 6.13 -0.52
CA CYS A 110 1.12 5.72 0.26
C CYS A 110 0.89 5.81 1.79
N GLY A 111 -0.06 6.64 2.27
CA GLY A 111 -0.38 6.79 3.70
C GLY A 111 -1.54 5.95 4.23
N TYR A 112 -2.51 5.57 3.38
CA TYR A 112 -3.73 4.85 3.77
C TYR A 112 -3.93 3.51 3.06
N ALA A 113 -3.33 3.30 1.88
CA ALA A 113 -3.42 2.07 1.10
C ALA A 113 -2.16 1.18 1.21
N CYS A 114 -1.06 1.70 1.78
CA CYS A 114 0.06 0.86 2.20
C CYS A 114 -0.36 0.04 3.44
N PRO A 115 -0.33 -1.31 3.40
CA PRO A 115 -0.60 -2.13 4.57
C PRO A 115 0.31 -1.78 5.76
#